data_AF-A0A1F9MK84-F1
#
_entry.id   AF-A0A1F9MK84-F1
#
_cell.length_a   1.000
_cell.length_b   1.000
_cell.length_c   1.000
_cell.angle_alpha   90.00
_cell.angle_beta   90.00
_cell.angle_gamma   90.00
#
_symmetry.space_group_name_H-M   'P 1'
#
loop_
_entity.id
_entity.type
_entity.pdbx_description
1 polymer ?
#
loop_
_entity_poly.entity_id
_entity_poly.type
_entity_poly.pdbx_seq_one_letter_code
_entity_poly.pdbx_strand_id
1 'polypeptide(L)'
;MGLKETKASIRKNFDSSTLSLFVLNVGDGDAILLRFPDKYTGLVSCAIIDCYNADKTISALENLGVEYIPFICATHPHSDHTQGMSKLIRWCIQREIKIEQFWDSGFRHVSRIHYDLIQLLREHPEIKVIHPTSGYETIINRVRFVVLSPSIQLKNRYDTFGTNINNASIVLKLEYPPKDIAPYYLTPEEASEKALAEEERLQQHSIILAADAQFDAWARITEEFPELKRTSNGGQMINPDELDHKPLRCKVLKVPHHMSKHGITLEVLETLNPRYTIASCSNQSKHGFPHDLTVMAVEDVRHKESDKGMRFTGHRDADKRSGTVVALFREAKVTPLIYGLEESVSQAAPIPDLRK
;
A
#
# COMPACT_ATOMS: atom_id res chain seq x y z
N MET A 1 21.57 -2.62 13.18
CA MET A 1 22.12 -1.35 12.67
C MET A 1 21.44 -0.27 13.49
N GLY A 2 22.18 0.63 14.13
CA GLY A 2 21.53 1.63 15.00
C GLY A 2 20.65 2.58 14.18
N LEU A 3 19.58 3.14 14.77
CA LEU A 3 18.65 4.06 14.08
C LEU A 3 19.34 5.15 13.25
N LYS A 4 20.41 5.75 13.77
CA LYS A 4 21.19 6.79 13.06
C LYS A 4 21.83 6.25 11.77
N GLU A 5 22.41 5.06 11.83
CA GLU A 5 23.03 4.39 10.69
C GLU A 5 21.96 4.00 9.66
N THR A 6 20.82 3.48 10.12
CA THR A 6 19.70 3.12 9.26
C THR A 6 19.18 4.35 8.49
N LYS A 7 18.99 5.50 9.16
CA LYS A 7 18.62 6.76 8.51
C LYS A 7 19.65 7.21 7.46
N ALA A 8 20.94 7.08 7.77
CA ALA A 8 22.00 7.39 6.82
C ALA A 8 21.98 6.45 5.59
N SER A 9 21.70 5.16 5.81
CA SER A 9 21.54 4.19 4.73
C SER A 9 20.33 4.50 3.84
N ILE A 10 19.19 4.88 4.43
CA ILE A 10 18.00 5.30 3.67
C ILE A 10 18.36 6.50 2.79
N ARG A 11 18.94 7.57 3.36
CA ARG A 11 19.35 8.76 2.58
C ARG A 11 20.32 8.43 1.44
N LYS A 12 21.30 7.56 1.70
CA LYS A 12 22.27 7.13 0.69
C LYS A 12 21.62 6.40 -0.50
N ASN A 13 20.53 5.68 -0.25
CA ASN A 13 19.84 4.88 -1.27
C ASN A 13 18.61 5.58 -1.85
N PHE A 14 18.39 6.85 -1.50
CA PHE A 14 17.24 7.62 -1.93
C PHE A 14 17.63 8.67 -2.98
N ASP A 15 16.86 8.72 -4.06
CA ASP A 15 16.94 9.73 -5.12
C ASP A 15 15.55 10.10 -5.64
N SER A 16 15.49 11.03 -6.60
CA SER A 16 14.25 11.49 -7.23
C SER A 16 13.49 10.39 -7.98
N SER A 17 14.14 9.28 -8.33
CA SER A 17 13.55 8.11 -8.99
C SER A 17 13.18 7.00 -8.02
N THR A 18 13.14 7.28 -6.71
CA THR A 18 12.85 6.27 -5.70
C THR A 18 11.41 6.40 -5.22
N LEU A 19 10.56 5.43 -5.56
CA LEU A 19 9.28 5.24 -4.87
C LEU A 19 9.57 4.76 -3.45
N SER A 20 8.96 5.40 -2.45
CA SER A 20 9.21 5.08 -1.04
C SER A 20 7.91 4.80 -0.31
N LEU A 21 7.80 3.62 0.29
CA LEU A 21 6.67 3.21 1.13
C LEU A 21 7.08 3.27 2.60
N PHE A 22 6.26 3.92 3.42
CA PHE A 22 6.45 4.01 4.87
C PHE A 22 5.23 3.40 5.55
N VAL A 23 5.42 2.34 6.32
CA VAL A 23 4.37 1.75 7.17
C VAL A 23 4.70 2.14 8.60
N LEU A 24 3.96 3.12 9.14
CA LEU A 24 4.28 3.75 10.42
C LEU A 24 3.92 2.82 11.58
N ASN A 25 4.78 2.79 12.61
CA ASN A 25 4.46 2.08 13.85
C ASN A 25 3.44 2.87 14.68
N VAL A 26 2.15 2.56 14.50
CA VAL A 26 1.02 3.23 15.18
C VAL A 26 0.23 2.32 16.11
N GLY A 27 0.65 1.06 16.30
CA GLY A 27 -0.03 0.08 17.15
C GLY A 27 -0.96 -0.85 16.35
N ASP A 28 -2.13 -1.16 16.91
CA ASP A 28 -3.19 -1.97 16.27
C ASP A 28 -4.00 -1.11 15.29
N GLY A 29 -3.31 -0.45 14.36
CA GLY A 29 -3.92 0.34 13.31
C GLY A 29 -2.95 0.59 12.17
N ASP A 30 -3.45 1.18 11.09
CA ASP A 30 -2.67 1.46 9.90
C ASP A 30 -2.46 2.96 9.69
N ALA A 31 -1.23 3.30 9.30
CA ALA A 31 -0.89 4.59 8.76
C ALA A 31 0.26 4.39 7.77
N ILE A 32 -0.05 4.53 6.49
CA ILE A 32 0.88 4.22 5.40
C ILE A 32 1.05 5.46 4.54
N LEU A 33 2.30 5.79 4.22
CA LEU A 33 2.66 6.88 3.32
C LEU A 33 3.37 6.32 2.11
N LEU A 34 3.06 6.88 0.94
CA LEU A 34 3.74 6.59 -0.30
C LEU A 34 4.30 7.89 -0.87
N ARG A 35 5.61 8.09 -0.79
CA ARG A 35 6.28 9.20 -1.45
C ARG A 35 6.58 8.80 -2.89
N PHE A 36 6.02 9.56 -3.83
CA PHE A 36 6.21 9.30 -5.25
C PHE A 36 7.64 9.64 -5.71
N PRO A 37 8.14 8.94 -6.75
CA PRO A 37 9.27 9.44 -7.52
C PRO A 37 8.85 10.71 -8.25
N ASP A 38 9.71 11.71 -8.28
CA ASP A 38 9.51 12.91 -9.08
C ASP A 38 10.84 13.37 -9.67
N LYS A 39 10.97 13.24 -10.99
CA LYS A 39 12.13 13.72 -11.75
C LYS A 39 11.90 15.08 -12.41
N TYR A 40 10.65 15.58 -12.43
CA TYR A 40 10.23 16.61 -13.38
C TYR A 40 9.70 17.87 -12.71
N THR A 41 8.84 17.73 -11.70
CA THR A 41 8.13 18.88 -11.14
C THR A 41 8.91 19.55 -10.01
N GLY A 42 9.80 18.80 -9.34
CA GLY A 42 10.48 19.22 -8.12
C GLY A 42 9.60 19.19 -6.88
N LEU A 43 8.31 18.84 -7.03
CA LEU A 43 7.30 18.86 -5.98
C LEU A 43 7.29 17.56 -5.19
N VAL A 44 7.33 17.65 -3.86
CA VAL A 44 7.23 16.45 -3.04
C VAL A 44 5.78 16.00 -2.91
N SER A 45 5.41 15.00 -3.70
CA SER A 45 4.09 14.38 -3.67
C SER A 45 4.06 13.13 -2.78
N CYS A 46 3.07 13.05 -1.89
CA CYS A 46 2.82 11.85 -1.07
C CYS A 46 1.34 11.43 -1.13
N ALA A 47 1.07 10.15 -1.30
CA ALA A 47 -0.23 9.57 -1.00
C ALA A 47 -0.27 9.05 0.43
N ILE A 48 -1.46 9.08 1.03
CA ILE A 48 -1.73 8.52 2.37
C ILE A 48 -2.71 7.37 2.21
N ILE A 49 -2.36 6.19 2.74
CA ILE A 49 -3.23 5.01 2.79
C ILE A 49 -3.44 4.69 4.27
N ASP A 50 -4.67 4.94 4.73
CA ASP A 50 -5.06 4.91 6.14
C ASP A 50 -4.28 5.88 7.03
N CYS A 51 -4.92 6.32 8.10
CA CYS A 51 -4.35 7.20 9.10
C CYS A 51 -5.03 6.95 10.45
N TYR A 52 -4.47 6.03 11.24
CA TYR A 52 -4.88 5.81 12.62
C TYR A 52 -4.42 6.96 13.54
N ASN A 53 -3.12 7.28 13.50
CA ASN A 53 -2.50 8.29 14.37
C ASN A 53 -2.09 9.53 13.57
N ALA A 54 -2.93 10.56 13.61
CA ALA A 54 -2.72 11.80 12.85
C ALA A 54 -1.40 12.51 13.20
N ASP A 55 -1.03 12.59 14.47
CA ASP A 55 0.18 13.33 14.88
C ASP A 55 1.44 12.68 14.34
N LYS A 56 1.51 11.35 14.40
CA LYS A 56 2.63 10.58 13.86
C LYS A 56 2.68 10.66 12.32
N THR A 57 1.53 10.60 11.65
CA THR A 57 1.41 10.76 10.19
C THR A 57 1.80 12.16 9.74
N ILE A 58 1.35 13.21 10.43
CA ILE A 58 1.71 14.60 10.13
C ILE A 58 3.21 14.81 10.31
N SER A 59 3.79 14.35 11.42
CA SER A 59 5.24 14.46 11.65
C SER A 59 6.06 13.75 10.57
N ALA A 60 5.58 12.60 10.09
CA ALA A 60 6.17 11.91 8.95
C ALA A 60 6.11 12.75 7.67
N LEU A 61 4.94 13.28 7.32
CA LEU A 61 4.73 14.12 6.14
C LEU A 61 5.57 15.41 6.17
N GLU A 62 5.72 16.04 7.34
CA GLU A 62 6.58 17.21 7.53
C GLU A 62 8.07 16.88 7.31
N ASN A 63 8.54 15.71 7.80
CA ASN A 63 9.91 15.25 7.55
C ASN A 63 10.16 14.89 6.08
N LEU A 64 9.14 14.41 5.37
CA LEU A 64 9.21 14.19 3.93
C LEU A 64 9.18 15.51 3.15
N GLY A 65 8.69 16.59 3.76
CA GLY A 65 8.50 17.89 3.12
C GLY A 65 7.36 17.87 2.10
N VAL A 66 6.25 17.19 2.40
CA VAL A 66 5.12 17.08 1.47
C VAL A 66 4.59 18.45 1.06
N GLU A 67 4.31 18.60 -0.22
CA GLU A 67 3.72 19.80 -0.82
C GLU A 67 2.41 19.50 -1.56
N TYR A 68 2.22 18.23 -1.95
CA TYR A 68 1.04 17.80 -2.70
C TYR A 68 0.57 16.41 -2.31
N ILE A 69 -0.75 16.22 -2.25
CA ILE A 69 -1.38 14.94 -1.95
C ILE A 69 -2.29 14.55 -3.13
N PRO A 70 -1.80 13.71 -4.06
CA PRO A 70 -2.61 13.24 -5.18
C PRO A 70 -3.86 12.48 -4.72
N PHE A 71 -3.72 11.67 -3.65
CA PHE A 71 -4.87 11.05 -3.02
C PHE A 71 -4.62 10.69 -1.56
N ILE A 72 -5.72 10.67 -0.80
CA ILE A 72 -5.83 9.96 0.49
C ILE A 72 -6.75 8.77 0.25
N CYS A 73 -6.37 7.57 0.70
CA CYS A 73 -7.19 6.37 0.63
C CYS A 73 -7.55 5.89 2.03
N ALA A 74 -8.82 5.98 2.38
CA ALA A 74 -9.42 5.31 3.54
C ALA A 74 -9.90 3.93 3.09
N THR A 75 -9.12 2.89 3.41
CA THR A 75 -9.35 1.56 2.84
C THR A 75 -10.73 1.02 3.19
N HIS A 76 -11.18 1.26 4.42
CA HIS A 76 -12.53 0.99 4.92
C HIS A 76 -12.78 1.82 6.20
N PRO A 77 -14.04 1.98 6.64
CA PRO A 77 -14.40 3.01 7.62
C PRO A 77 -14.17 2.62 9.10
N HIS A 78 -13.38 1.58 9.38
CA HIS A 78 -13.01 1.26 10.76
C HIS A 78 -12.06 2.31 11.37
N SER A 79 -12.09 2.43 12.71
CA SER A 79 -11.37 3.48 13.43
C SER A 79 -9.86 3.31 13.41
N ASP A 80 -9.38 2.07 13.50
CA ASP A 80 -7.98 1.68 13.37
C ASP A 80 -7.38 1.99 11.97
N HIS A 81 -8.20 2.45 11.03
CA HIS A 81 -7.79 2.94 9.72
C HIS A 81 -8.08 4.43 9.51
N THR A 82 -9.16 4.97 10.09
CA THR A 82 -9.66 6.31 9.74
C THR A 82 -9.64 7.34 10.88
N GLN A 83 -9.30 6.94 12.12
CA GLN A 83 -9.40 7.80 13.31
C GLN A 83 -8.65 9.14 13.18
N GLY A 84 -7.49 9.14 12.54
CA GLY A 84 -6.66 10.32 12.33
C GLY A 84 -7.01 11.15 11.10
N MET A 85 -7.90 10.69 10.21
CA MET A 85 -8.10 11.32 8.90
C MET A 85 -8.67 12.73 8.99
N SER A 86 -9.70 12.97 9.80
CA SER A 86 -10.28 14.31 9.92
C SER A 86 -9.26 15.35 10.42
N LYS A 87 -8.37 14.95 11.33
CA LYS A 87 -7.28 15.82 11.81
C LYS A 87 -6.22 16.04 10.74
N LEU A 88 -5.84 15.00 10.00
CA LEU A 88 -4.90 15.09 8.89
C LEU A 88 -5.40 16.02 7.77
N ILE A 89 -6.66 15.86 7.34
CA ILE A 89 -7.26 16.68 6.28
C ILE A 89 -7.32 18.15 6.71
N ARG A 90 -7.78 18.43 7.93
CA ARG A 90 -7.77 19.80 8.48
C ARG A 90 -6.36 20.40 8.54
N TRP A 91 -5.35 19.61 8.90
CA TRP A 91 -3.96 20.06 8.85
C TRP A 91 -3.50 20.40 7.42
N CYS A 92 -3.85 19.59 6.42
CA CYS A 92 -3.52 19.87 5.03
C CYS A 92 -4.16 21.19 4.57
N ILE A 93 -5.45 21.38 4.85
CA ILE A 93 -6.19 22.62 4.52
C ILE A 93 -5.53 23.84 5.19
N GLN A 94 -5.20 23.74 6.48
CA GLN A 94 -4.53 24.82 7.21
C GLN A 94 -3.13 25.16 6.68
N ARG A 95 -2.44 24.20 6.09
CA ARG A 95 -1.11 24.36 5.47
C ARG A 95 -1.18 24.65 3.97
N GLU A 96 -2.37 24.82 3.41
CA GLU A 96 -2.60 25.00 1.97
C GLU A 96 -2.03 23.86 1.10
N ILE A 97 -1.89 22.66 1.68
CA ILE A 97 -1.48 21.47 0.94
C ILE A 97 -2.69 20.94 0.19
N LYS A 98 -2.63 21.00 -1.14
CA LYS A 98 -3.71 20.54 -1.99
C LYS A 98 -3.86 19.03 -1.90
N ILE A 99 -5.07 18.58 -1.52
CA ILE A 99 -5.53 17.20 -1.64
C ILE A 99 -6.39 17.11 -2.90
N GLU A 100 -5.98 16.31 -3.88
CA GLU A 100 -6.74 16.20 -5.13
C GLU A 100 -7.92 15.23 -4.99
N GLN A 101 -7.70 14.06 -4.40
CA GLN A 101 -8.70 12.99 -4.34
C GLN A 101 -8.78 12.36 -2.94
N PHE A 102 -9.98 11.92 -2.57
CA PHE A 102 -10.22 11.10 -1.39
C PHE A 102 -10.90 9.80 -1.80
N TRP A 103 -10.22 8.67 -1.65
CA TRP A 103 -10.72 7.36 -2.00
C TRP A 103 -11.27 6.67 -0.74
N ASP A 104 -12.53 6.22 -0.77
CA ASP A 104 -13.08 5.30 0.23
C ASP A 104 -13.83 4.15 -0.45
N SER A 105 -14.11 3.07 0.29
CA SER A 105 -14.77 1.89 -0.28
C SER A 105 -16.24 2.11 -0.70
N GLY A 106 -16.82 3.26 -0.36
CA GLY A 106 -18.25 3.58 -0.51
C GLY A 106 -19.14 2.94 0.57
N PHE A 107 -18.58 2.10 1.46
CA PHE A 107 -19.31 1.53 2.59
C PHE A 107 -19.44 2.55 3.72
N ARG A 108 -20.47 2.37 4.54
CA ARG A 108 -20.83 3.29 5.63
C ARG A 108 -20.74 2.57 6.96
N HIS A 109 -20.31 3.31 7.98
CA HIS A 109 -20.18 2.82 9.33
C HIS A 109 -20.83 3.81 10.31
N VAL A 110 -21.46 3.30 11.37
CA VAL A 110 -22.22 4.11 12.33
C VAL A 110 -21.35 4.87 13.34
N SER A 111 -20.02 4.76 13.24
CA SER A 111 -19.12 5.45 14.16
C SER A 111 -19.14 6.96 13.95
N ARG A 112 -18.96 7.68 15.06
CA ARG A 112 -18.81 9.14 15.04
C ARG A 112 -17.62 9.58 14.16
N ILE A 113 -16.52 8.84 14.22
CA ILE A 113 -15.31 9.06 13.41
C ILE A 113 -15.66 9.09 11.91
N HIS A 114 -16.39 8.08 11.43
CA HIS A 114 -16.78 8.01 10.02
C HIS A 114 -17.75 9.13 9.66
N TYR A 115 -18.75 9.40 10.51
CA TYR A 115 -19.69 10.50 10.29
C TYR A 115 -18.97 11.85 10.12
N ASP A 116 -18.09 12.20 11.06
CA ASP A 116 -17.38 13.48 11.05
C ASP A 116 -16.46 13.62 9.82
N LEU A 117 -15.85 12.52 9.38
CA LEU A 117 -15.04 12.49 8.15
C LEU A 117 -15.88 12.77 6.91
N ILE A 118 -17.06 12.14 6.77
CA ILE A 118 -17.95 12.38 5.64
C ILE A 118 -18.48 13.83 5.65
N GLN A 119 -18.80 14.39 6.83
CA GLN A 119 -19.19 15.81 6.93
C GLN A 119 -18.06 16.73 6.48
N LEU A 120 -16.83 16.48 6.94
CA LEU A 120 -15.65 17.25 6.52
C LEU A 120 -15.47 17.24 5.00
N LEU A 121 -15.58 16.07 4.36
CA LEU A 121 -15.46 15.97 2.89
C LEU A 121 -16.59 16.70 2.15
N ARG A 122 -17.79 16.74 2.72
CA ARG A 122 -18.92 17.51 2.15
C ARG A 122 -18.73 19.02 2.25
N GLU A 123 -18.06 19.48 3.31
CA GLU A 123 -17.70 20.89 3.51
C GLU A 123 -16.58 21.34 2.55
N HIS A 124 -15.83 20.39 1.98
CA HIS A 124 -14.68 20.61 1.11
C HIS A 124 -14.83 19.93 -0.26
N PRO A 125 -15.79 20.35 -1.10
CA PRO A 125 -16.09 19.74 -2.40
C PRO A 125 -14.93 19.82 -3.42
N GLU A 126 -13.92 20.66 -3.17
CA GLU A 126 -12.67 20.71 -3.93
C GLU A 126 -11.86 19.40 -3.83
N ILE A 127 -12.05 18.63 -2.76
CA ILE A 127 -11.47 17.29 -2.59
C ILE A 127 -12.38 16.28 -3.30
N LYS A 128 -11.94 15.74 -4.44
CA LYS A 128 -12.76 14.82 -5.23
C LYS A 128 -12.89 13.47 -4.54
N VAL A 129 -14.09 13.16 -4.04
CA VAL A 129 -14.37 11.85 -3.45
C VAL A 129 -14.57 10.80 -4.54
N ILE A 130 -13.84 9.69 -4.47
CA ILE A 130 -13.91 8.56 -5.40
C ILE A 130 -14.20 7.29 -4.60
N HIS A 131 -15.06 6.44 -5.16
CA HIS A 131 -15.41 5.15 -4.58
C HIS A 131 -14.93 4.00 -5.46
N PRO A 132 -13.61 3.74 -5.55
CA PRO A 132 -13.10 2.76 -6.47
C PRO A 132 -13.56 1.35 -6.08
N THR A 133 -13.77 0.53 -7.10
CA THR A 133 -14.07 -0.90 -6.97
C THR A 133 -13.00 -1.71 -7.71
N SER A 134 -13.07 -3.03 -7.57
CA SER A 134 -12.28 -3.97 -8.36
C SER A 134 -12.24 -3.59 -9.84
N GLY A 135 -11.02 -3.54 -10.39
CA GLY A 135 -10.74 -3.17 -11.78
C GLY A 135 -10.49 -1.68 -12.01
N TYR A 136 -10.70 -0.79 -11.02
CA TYR A 136 -10.30 0.61 -11.15
C TYR A 136 -8.78 0.73 -11.29
N GLU A 137 -8.33 1.40 -12.35
CA GLU A 137 -6.92 1.63 -12.65
C GLU A 137 -6.64 3.13 -12.84
N THR A 138 -5.50 3.59 -12.32
CA THR A 138 -4.98 4.93 -12.58
C THR A 138 -3.46 4.94 -12.47
N ILE A 139 -2.83 5.98 -13.02
CA ILE A 139 -1.41 6.26 -12.83
C ILE A 139 -1.20 7.62 -12.21
N ILE A 140 -0.33 7.64 -11.21
CA ILE A 140 0.06 8.84 -10.51
C ILE A 140 1.58 8.82 -10.41
N ASN A 141 2.25 9.84 -10.95
CA ASN A 141 3.70 10.02 -10.89
C ASN A 141 4.48 8.74 -11.21
N ARG A 142 4.20 8.14 -12.39
CA ARG A 142 4.81 6.89 -12.89
C ARG A 142 4.57 5.65 -12.02
N VAL A 143 3.58 5.66 -11.13
CA VAL A 143 3.14 4.47 -10.38
C VAL A 143 1.75 4.10 -10.84
N ARG A 144 1.58 2.87 -11.35
CA ARG A 144 0.26 2.32 -11.68
C ARG A 144 -0.38 1.78 -10.41
N PHE A 145 -1.65 2.13 -10.20
CA PHE A 145 -2.51 1.61 -9.15
C PHE A 145 -3.62 0.81 -9.80
N VAL A 146 -3.83 -0.42 -9.32
CA VAL A 146 -4.99 -1.25 -9.64
C VAL A 146 -5.69 -1.57 -8.34
N VAL A 147 -6.99 -1.30 -8.27
CA VAL A 147 -7.83 -1.65 -7.13
C VAL A 147 -8.33 -3.07 -7.34
N LEU A 148 -7.97 -3.98 -6.45
CA LEU A 148 -8.35 -5.40 -6.51
C LEU A 148 -9.67 -5.69 -5.79
N SER A 149 -10.04 -4.85 -4.83
CA SER A 149 -11.23 -4.96 -3.97
C SER A 149 -11.62 -3.55 -3.53
N PRO A 150 -12.88 -3.24 -3.17
CA PRO A 150 -14.05 -4.13 -3.07
C PRO A 150 -14.55 -4.61 -4.43
N SER A 151 -14.93 -5.88 -4.50
CA SER A 151 -15.67 -6.43 -5.66
C SER A 151 -17.02 -5.72 -5.82
N ILE A 152 -17.39 -5.42 -7.07
CA ILE A 152 -18.72 -4.88 -7.41
C ILE A 152 -19.82 -5.84 -6.93
N GLN A 153 -19.56 -7.15 -6.92
CA GLN A 153 -20.50 -8.17 -6.49
C GLN A 153 -20.77 -8.11 -4.97
N LEU A 154 -19.77 -7.72 -4.16
CA LEU A 154 -19.96 -7.53 -2.72
C LEU A 154 -20.77 -6.27 -2.42
N LYS A 155 -20.53 -5.19 -3.17
CA LYS A 155 -21.25 -3.91 -3.00
C LYS A 155 -22.76 -4.03 -3.26
N ASN A 156 -23.17 -4.93 -4.16
CA ASN A 156 -24.57 -5.11 -4.54
C ASN A 156 -25.30 -6.20 -3.75
N ARG A 157 -24.59 -7.09 -3.05
CA ARG A 157 -25.16 -8.26 -2.37
C ARG A 157 -25.46 -8.01 -0.90
N TYR A 158 -24.77 -7.04 -0.30
CA TYR A 158 -24.88 -6.76 1.11
C TYR A 158 -25.19 -5.29 1.28
N ASP A 159 -26.28 -5.00 1.98
CA ASP A 159 -26.47 -3.67 2.56
C ASP A 159 -25.18 -3.30 3.32
N THR A 160 -24.89 -2.02 3.45
CA THR A 160 -23.80 -1.50 4.28
C THR A 160 -23.72 -2.10 5.70
N PHE A 161 -24.76 -2.82 6.13
CA PHE A 161 -24.89 -3.54 7.41
C PHE A 161 -24.74 -5.08 7.33
N GLY A 162 -24.64 -5.69 6.15
CA GLY A 162 -24.74 -7.15 5.93
C GLY A 162 -23.43 -7.88 5.58
N THR A 163 -22.40 -7.18 5.12
CA THR A 163 -21.05 -7.72 4.95
C THR A 163 -20.20 -7.41 6.17
N ASN A 164 -19.30 -8.33 6.52
CA ASN A 164 -18.17 -7.94 7.35
C ASN A 164 -17.42 -6.81 6.65
N ILE A 165 -17.39 -5.63 7.26
CA ILE A 165 -16.90 -4.39 6.65
C ILE A 165 -15.41 -4.44 6.30
N ASN A 166 -14.66 -5.37 6.88
CA ASN A 166 -13.29 -5.66 6.47
C ASN A 166 -13.21 -6.15 5.01
N ASN A 167 -14.23 -6.87 4.52
CA ASN A 167 -14.32 -7.28 3.12
C ASN A 167 -14.67 -6.12 2.17
N ALA A 168 -15.01 -4.95 2.69
CA ALA A 168 -15.13 -3.72 1.89
C ALA A 168 -13.78 -3.04 1.67
N SER A 169 -12.69 -3.55 2.25
CA SER A 169 -11.36 -2.96 2.13
C SER A 169 -10.95 -2.72 0.68
N ILE A 170 -10.49 -1.50 0.41
CA ILE A 170 -9.74 -1.18 -0.80
C ILE A 170 -8.40 -1.92 -0.72
N VAL A 171 -8.22 -2.92 -1.59
CA VAL A 171 -6.94 -3.60 -1.77
C VAL A 171 -6.23 -2.97 -2.97
N LEU A 172 -5.06 -2.39 -2.74
CA LEU A 172 -4.29 -1.70 -3.77
C LEU A 172 -3.14 -2.56 -4.26
N LYS A 173 -3.05 -2.78 -5.57
CA LYS A 173 -1.84 -3.25 -6.23
C LYS A 173 -1.13 -2.06 -6.87
N LEU A 174 0.17 -1.93 -6.59
CA LEU A 174 1.02 -0.89 -7.14
C LEU A 174 2.08 -1.52 -8.04
N GLU A 175 2.39 -0.85 -9.14
CA GLU A 175 3.41 -1.25 -10.10
C GLU A 175 4.34 -0.08 -10.43
N TYR A 176 5.65 -0.27 -10.21
CA TYR A 176 6.65 0.79 -10.41
C TYR A 176 8.01 0.27 -10.91
N PRO A 177 8.53 0.77 -12.04
CA PRO A 177 7.80 1.52 -13.06
C PRO A 177 6.74 0.62 -13.75
N PRO A 178 5.64 1.18 -14.31
CA PRO A 178 4.67 0.41 -15.07
C PRO A 178 5.29 -0.10 -16.37
N LYS A 179 5.21 -1.41 -16.66
CA LYS A 179 5.82 -2.00 -17.87
C LYS A 179 5.00 -1.82 -19.14
N ASP A 180 3.72 -2.15 -19.09
CA ASP A 180 2.89 -2.30 -20.31
C ASP A 180 2.42 -0.97 -20.89
N ILE A 181 2.69 0.11 -20.18
CA ILE A 181 2.28 1.46 -20.56
C ILE A 181 3.37 2.51 -20.35
N ALA A 182 4.61 2.09 -20.05
CA ALA A 182 5.78 2.99 -20.02
C ALA A 182 5.86 3.90 -21.26
N PRO A 183 5.59 3.41 -22.49
CA PRO A 183 5.60 4.25 -23.69
C PRO A 183 4.61 5.43 -23.67
N TYR A 184 3.48 5.31 -22.97
CA TYR A 184 2.39 6.29 -23.01
C TYR A 184 2.59 7.48 -22.06
N TYR A 185 3.63 7.48 -21.23
CA TYR A 185 3.93 8.57 -20.29
C TYR A 185 5.28 9.23 -20.53
N LEU A 186 5.99 8.84 -21.59
CA LEU A 186 7.11 9.62 -22.10
C LEU A 186 6.56 10.90 -22.74
N THR A 187 7.19 12.05 -22.49
CA THR A 187 6.84 13.24 -23.26
C THR A 187 7.21 13.02 -24.74
N PRO A 188 6.60 13.74 -25.69
CA PRO A 188 6.99 13.66 -27.11
C PRO A 188 8.50 13.85 -27.34
N GLU A 189 9.16 14.63 -26.48
CA GLU A 189 10.60 14.86 -26.50
C GLU A 189 11.43 13.68 -25.95
N GLU A 190 10.86 12.89 -25.03
CA GLU A 190 11.48 11.69 -24.46
C GLU A 190 11.19 10.43 -25.29
N ALA A 191 10.08 10.41 -26.03
CA ALA A 191 9.61 9.29 -26.83
C ALA A 191 10.54 9.04 -28.04
N SER A 192 11.59 8.24 -27.80
CA SER A 192 12.47 7.71 -28.83
C SER A 192 12.52 6.19 -28.73
N GLU A 193 12.83 5.51 -29.84
CA GLU A 193 13.04 4.05 -29.84
C GLU A 193 14.06 3.61 -28.78
N LYS A 194 15.09 4.43 -28.56
CA LYS A 194 16.10 4.18 -27.53
C LYS A 194 15.54 4.29 -26.11
N ALA A 195 14.75 5.32 -25.83
CA ALA A 195 14.14 5.53 -24.51
C ALA A 195 13.10 4.44 -24.19
N LEU A 196 12.29 4.07 -25.18
CA LEU A 196 11.36 2.94 -25.09
C LEU A 196 12.09 1.64 -24.75
N ALA A 197 13.17 1.34 -25.49
CA ALA A 197 13.99 0.15 -25.23
C ALA A 197 14.72 0.18 -23.88
N GLU A 198 15.00 1.36 -23.31
CA GLU A 198 15.60 1.49 -21.99
C GLU A 198 14.55 1.29 -20.86
N GLU A 199 13.36 1.85 -21.01
CA GLU A 199 12.23 1.65 -20.08
C GLU A 199 11.75 0.18 -20.08
N GLU A 200 11.69 -0.48 -21.23
CA GLU A 200 11.37 -1.92 -21.32
C GLU A 200 12.37 -2.81 -20.56
N ARG A 201 13.63 -2.35 -20.40
CA ARG A 201 14.65 -3.05 -19.61
C ARG A 201 14.50 -2.84 -18.10
N LEU A 202 13.71 -1.85 -17.67
CA LEU A 202 13.50 -1.59 -16.26
C LEU A 202 12.69 -2.70 -15.58
N GLN A 203 13.06 -2.96 -14.33
CA GLN A 203 12.54 -4.09 -13.60
C GLN A 203 11.45 -3.62 -12.64
N GLN A 204 10.20 -3.77 -13.08
CA GLN A 204 9.01 -3.43 -12.30
C GLN A 204 9.00 -4.08 -10.92
N HIS A 205 8.70 -3.26 -9.92
CA HIS A 205 8.29 -3.65 -8.58
C HIS A 205 6.78 -3.78 -8.53
N SER A 206 6.30 -4.85 -7.92
CA SER A 206 4.88 -5.05 -7.64
C SER A 206 4.65 -5.12 -6.14
N ILE A 207 3.69 -4.36 -5.65
CA ILE A 207 3.38 -4.21 -4.22
C ILE A 207 1.88 -4.42 -4.05
N ILE A 208 1.45 -5.16 -3.04
CA ILE A 208 0.04 -5.24 -2.65
C ILE A 208 -0.12 -4.72 -1.23
N LEU A 209 -1.00 -3.74 -1.06
CA LEU A 209 -1.47 -3.24 0.23
C LEU A 209 -2.85 -3.82 0.48
N ALA A 210 -2.92 -4.85 1.33
CA ALA A 210 -4.15 -5.63 1.49
C ALA A 210 -5.16 -5.08 2.51
N ALA A 211 -4.85 -3.93 3.14
CA ALA A 211 -5.69 -3.32 4.16
C ALA A 211 -6.14 -4.37 5.19
N ASP A 212 -7.44 -4.56 5.39
CA ASP A 212 -8.03 -5.57 6.26
C ASP A 212 -8.89 -6.60 5.53
N ALA A 213 -8.71 -6.73 4.22
CA ALA A 213 -9.43 -7.71 3.40
C ALA A 213 -9.40 -9.11 4.03
N GLN A 214 -10.56 -9.76 4.11
CA GLN A 214 -10.71 -11.10 4.65
C GLN A 214 -11.10 -12.08 3.54
N PHE A 215 -11.46 -13.31 3.92
CA PHE A 215 -11.68 -14.42 3.00
C PHE A 215 -12.67 -14.13 1.87
N ASP A 216 -13.79 -13.45 2.13
CA ASP A 216 -14.76 -13.17 1.05
C ASP A 216 -14.19 -12.18 0.03
N ALA A 217 -13.44 -11.17 0.48
CA ALA A 217 -12.75 -10.25 -0.43
C ALA A 217 -11.71 -11.00 -1.26
N TRP A 218 -10.88 -11.85 -0.63
CA TRP A 218 -9.89 -12.63 -1.36
C TRP A 218 -10.49 -13.61 -2.35
N ALA A 219 -11.60 -14.27 -2.02
CA ALA A 219 -12.30 -15.15 -2.94
C ALA A 219 -12.73 -14.39 -4.21
N ARG A 220 -13.22 -13.15 -4.07
CA ARG A 220 -13.57 -12.30 -5.23
C ARG A 220 -12.34 -11.81 -5.97
N ILE A 221 -11.28 -11.41 -5.26
CA ILE A 221 -10.02 -10.98 -5.88
C ILE A 221 -9.47 -12.11 -6.77
N THR A 222 -9.43 -13.36 -6.28
CA THR A 222 -8.92 -14.49 -7.08
C THR A 222 -9.84 -14.88 -8.25
N GLU A 223 -11.14 -14.62 -8.13
CA GLU A 223 -12.12 -14.83 -9.22
C GLU A 223 -12.01 -13.75 -10.30
N GLU A 224 -11.87 -12.48 -9.90
CA GLU A 224 -11.85 -11.31 -10.80
C GLU A 224 -10.47 -11.10 -11.45
N PHE A 225 -9.40 -11.60 -10.83
CA PHE A 225 -8.03 -11.54 -11.34
C PHE A 225 -7.40 -12.95 -11.43
N PRO A 226 -7.93 -13.84 -12.29
CA PRO A 226 -7.46 -15.21 -12.37
C PRO A 226 -6.05 -15.31 -12.95
N GLU A 227 -5.26 -16.27 -12.47
CA GLU A 227 -4.04 -16.66 -13.20
C GLU A 227 -4.43 -17.33 -14.52
N LEU A 228 -3.89 -16.84 -15.62
CA LEU A 228 -4.16 -17.41 -16.94
C LEU A 228 -2.96 -18.28 -17.36
N LYS A 229 -3.22 -19.57 -17.58
CA LYS A 229 -2.21 -20.56 -18.02
C LYS A 229 -2.53 -21.05 -19.42
N ARG A 230 -1.49 -21.31 -20.21
CA ARG A 230 -1.64 -21.90 -21.54
C ARG A 230 -2.16 -23.33 -21.40
N THR A 231 -3.30 -23.63 -22.03
CA THR A 231 -3.78 -25.01 -22.17
C THR A 231 -3.21 -25.65 -23.42
N SER A 232 -3.13 -26.98 -23.45
CA SER A 232 -2.63 -27.76 -24.59
C SER A 232 -3.47 -27.64 -25.86
N ASN A 233 -4.70 -27.13 -25.77
CA ASN A 233 -5.71 -27.30 -26.80
C ASN A 233 -5.88 -26.11 -27.77
N GLY A 234 -5.01 -25.10 -27.74
CA GLY A 234 -4.94 -24.04 -28.78
C GLY A 234 -6.18 -23.14 -28.93
N GLY A 235 -7.24 -23.34 -28.15
CA GLY A 235 -8.38 -22.43 -28.05
C GLY A 235 -7.98 -21.18 -27.29
N GLN A 236 -8.09 -20.01 -27.92
CA GLN A 236 -7.68 -18.74 -27.35
C GLN A 236 -8.64 -18.28 -26.23
N MET A 237 -8.08 -18.06 -25.05
CA MET A 237 -8.42 -16.91 -24.19
C MET A 237 -7.18 -16.11 -23.78
N ILE A 238 -6.00 -16.39 -24.37
CA ILE A 238 -4.75 -15.69 -24.05
C ILE A 238 -3.97 -15.46 -25.34
N ASN A 239 -3.38 -14.28 -25.47
CA ASN A 239 -2.35 -13.98 -26.46
C ASN A 239 -1.24 -15.04 -26.38
N PRO A 240 -0.91 -15.78 -27.46
CA PRO A 240 0.14 -16.79 -27.44
C PRO A 240 1.54 -16.25 -27.06
N ASP A 241 1.75 -14.94 -27.12
CA ASP A 241 3.01 -14.27 -26.75
C ASP A 241 3.11 -13.94 -25.24
N GLU A 242 1.99 -13.93 -24.51
CA GLU A 242 1.97 -13.75 -23.05
C GLU A 242 2.09 -15.10 -22.34
N LEU A 243 3.35 -15.51 -22.13
CA LEU A 243 3.70 -16.62 -21.26
C LEU A 243 3.31 -16.29 -19.81
N ASP A 244 2.29 -16.96 -19.26
CA ASP A 244 1.87 -16.90 -17.84
C ASP A 244 1.46 -15.51 -17.32
N HIS A 245 0.23 -15.07 -17.59
CA HIS A 245 -0.33 -13.85 -16.98
C HIS A 245 -0.72 -14.12 -15.50
N LYS A 246 -0.01 -13.48 -14.57
CA LYS A 246 -0.17 -13.65 -13.11
C LYS A 246 -0.47 -12.32 -12.44
N PRO A 247 -1.71 -11.81 -12.54
CA PRO A 247 -2.06 -10.44 -12.15
C PRO A 247 -1.92 -10.18 -10.65
N LEU A 248 -1.99 -11.23 -9.83
CA LEU A 248 -1.93 -11.11 -8.38
C LEU A 248 -0.52 -11.27 -7.79
N ARG A 249 0.49 -11.59 -8.60
CA ARG A 249 1.87 -11.70 -8.08
C ARG A 249 2.41 -10.37 -7.58
N CYS A 250 3.03 -10.39 -6.41
CA CYS A 250 3.65 -9.22 -5.81
C CYS A 250 5.06 -9.53 -5.27
N LYS A 251 5.95 -8.54 -5.28
CA LYS A 251 7.25 -8.63 -4.58
C LYS A 251 7.10 -8.32 -3.09
N VAL A 252 6.24 -7.36 -2.75
CA VAL A 252 6.00 -6.90 -1.38
C VAL A 252 4.51 -6.98 -1.08
N LEU A 253 4.15 -7.61 0.03
CA LEU A 253 2.78 -7.67 0.53
C LEU A 253 2.70 -7.02 1.92
N LYS A 254 1.88 -5.98 2.10
CA LYS A 254 1.38 -5.65 3.45
C LYS A 254 0.29 -6.66 3.77
N VAL A 255 0.56 -7.57 4.69
CA VAL A 255 -0.33 -8.69 5.02
C VAL A 255 -1.62 -8.11 5.62
N PRO A 256 -2.80 -8.59 5.22
CA PRO A 256 -4.05 -7.98 5.63
C PRO A 256 -4.30 -8.11 7.13
N HIS A 257 -5.08 -7.17 7.66
CA HIS A 257 -5.77 -7.28 8.94
C HIS A 257 -4.84 -7.61 10.09
N HIS A 258 -3.72 -6.90 10.16
CA HIS A 258 -2.73 -7.04 11.23
C HIS A 258 -2.22 -8.49 11.42
N MET A 259 -2.19 -9.30 10.36
CA MET A 259 -1.92 -10.75 10.40
C MET A 259 -2.98 -11.54 11.19
N SER A 260 -4.25 -11.19 11.01
CA SER A 260 -5.39 -11.95 11.50
C SER A 260 -5.43 -13.33 10.85
N LYS A 261 -5.86 -14.35 11.62
CA LYS A 261 -6.17 -15.69 11.08
C LYS A 261 -7.33 -15.70 10.06
N HIS A 262 -8.07 -14.60 9.96
CA HIS A 262 -9.15 -14.39 8.99
C HIS A 262 -8.73 -13.52 7.79
N GLY A 263 -7.50 -12.97 7.82
CA GLY A 263 -7.05 -12.00 6.83
C GLY A 263 -6.66 -12.64 5.51
N ILE A 264 -5.99 -13.79 5.51
CA ILE A 264 -5.50 -14.42 4.27
C ILE A 264 -5.31 -15.93 4.47
N THR A 265 -5.50 -16.71 3.41
CA THR A 265 -5.26 -18.16 3.41
C THR A 265 -3.89 -18.49 2.79
N LEU A 266 -3.41 -19.72 3.00
CA LEU A 266 -2.17 -20.20 2.38
C LEU A 266 -2.25 -20.20 0.85
N GLU A 267 -3.37 -20.66 0.27
CA GLU A 267 -3.60 -20.69 -1.19
C GLU A 267 -3.51 -19.30 -1.83
N VAL A 268 -4.09 -18.28 -1.17
CA VAL A 268 -3.96 -16.90 -1.63
C VAL A 268 -2.51 -16.45 -1.53
N LEU A 269 -1.81 -16.73 -0.42
CA LEU A 269 -0.38 -16.40 -0.30
C LEU A 269 0.48 -17.06 -1.39
N GLU A 270 0.22 -18.31 -1.75
CA GLU A 270 0.90 -19.01 -2.85
C GLU A 270 0.63 -18.35 -4.20
N THR A 271 -0.60 -17.86 -4.42
CA THR A 271 -0.97 -17.10 -5.63
C THR A 271 -0.24 -15.75 -5.68
N LEU A 272 -0.18 -15.03 -4.56
CA LEU A 272 0.51 -13.74 -4.46
C LEU A 272 2.04 -13.90 -4.55
N ASN A 273 2.57 -15.04 -4.07
CA ASN A 273 3.98 -15.41 -3.98
C ASN A 273 4.92 -14.25 -3.55
N PRO A 274 4.66 -13.60 -2.40
CA PRO A 274 5.43 -12.43 -1.97
C PRO A 274 6.85 -12.80 -1.55
N ARG A 275 7.85 -12.04 -2.00
CA ARG A 275 9.23 -12.18 -1.51
C ARG A 275 9.42 -11.52 -0.14
N TYR A 276 8.76 -10.38 0.05
CA TYR A 276 8.81 -9.59 1.28
C TYR A 276 7.40 -9.36 1.83
N THR A 277 7.28 -9.35 3.15
CA THR A 277 6.02 -9.08 3.83
C THR A 277 6.20 -8.01 4.90
N ILE A 278 5.18 -7.17 5.04
CA ILE A 278 5.10 -6.16 6.09
C ILE A 278 3.82 -6.42 6.88
N ALA A 279 3.93 -6.49 8.19
CA ALA A 279 2.82 -6.63 9.12
C ALA A 279 2.74 -5.37 9.99
N SER A 280 1.62 -4.65 9.89
CA SER A 280 1.30 -3.59 10.84
C SER A 280 0.56 -4.21 12.01
N CYS A 281 1.14 -4.21 13.21
CA CYS A 281 0.48 -4.68 14.43
C CYS A 281 1.17 -4.13 15.67
N SER A 282 0.49 -4.08 16.81
CA SER A 282 1.12 -3.63 18.05
C SER A 282 2.00 -4.70 18.70
N ASN A 283 2.83 -4.29 19.67
CA ASN A 283 3.59 -5.22 20.50
C ASN A 283 2.74 -5.94 21.57
N GLN A 284 1.54 -5.42 21.86
CA GLN A 284 0.60 -5.97 22.85
C GLN A 284 -0.82 -5.86 22.30
N SER A 285 -1.11 -6.62 21.26
CA SER A 285 -2.40 -6.53 20.60
C SER A 285 -3.52 -7.01 21.49
N LYS A 286 -4.58 -6.19 21.61
CA LYS A 286 -5.80 -6.56 22.32
C LYS A 286 -6.57 -7.70 21.62
N HIS A 287 -6.26 -7.94 20.34
CA HIS A 287 -6.87 -8.97 19.50
C HIS A 287 -5.99 -10.21 19.34
N GLY A 288 -4.80 -10.24 19.96
CA GLY A 288 -3.85 -11.34 19.84
C GLY A 288 -3.07 -11.34 18.52
N PHE A 289 -3.03 -10.22 17.79
CA PHE A 289 -2.20 -10.07 16.59
C PHE A 289 -0.70 -10.01 16.92
N PRO A 290 0.18 -10.48 16.02
CA PRO A 290 -0.14 -11.30 14.85
C PRO A 290 -0.53 -12.74 15.26
N HIS A 291 -1.47 -13.37 14.56
CA HIS A 291 -1.84 -14.76 14.84
C HIS A 291 -0.77 -15.74 14.31
N ASP A 292 -0.41 -16.75 15.11
CA ASP A 292 0.63 -17.73 14.75
C ASP A 292 0.35 -18.48 13.46
N LEU A 293 -0.91 -18.86 13.21
CA LEU A 293 -1.30 -19.53 11.97
C LEU A 293 -0.97 -18.70 10.73
N THR A 294 -1.22 -17.38 10.78
CA THR A 294 -0.93 -16.47 9.67
C THR A 294 0.58 -16.27 9.51
N VAL A 295 1.32 -16.16 10.62
CA VAL A 295 2.79 -16.09 10.61
C VAL A 295 3.37 -17.34 9.94
N MET A 296 2.93 -18.52 10.35
CA MET A 296 3.39 -19.79 9.81
C MET A 296 3.09 -19.90 8.30
N ALA A 297 1.88 -19.53 7.85
CA ALA A 297 1.53 -19.57 6.44
C ALA A 297 2.41 -18.63 5.59
N VAL A 298 2.69 -17.42 6.09
CA VAL A 298 3.59 -16.47 5.41
C VAL A 298 5.03 -16.99 5.36
N GLU A 299 5.51 -17.62 6.42
CA GLU A 299 6.85 -18.22 6.46
C GLU A 299 6.99 -19.43 5.51
N ASP A 300 5.92 -20.19 5.34
CA ASP A 300 5.89 -21.39 4.48
C ASP A 300 6.06 -21.03 3.00
N VAL A 301 5.27 -20.09 2.49
CA VAL A 301 5.35 -19.61 1.09
C VAL A 301 6.70 -18.94 0.81
N ARG A 302 7.33 -18.32 1.82
CA ARG A 302 8.63 -17.65 1.68
C ARG A 302 9.82 -18.60 1.76
N HIS A 303 9.60 -19.92 1.87
CA HIS A 303 10.63 -20.95 1.91
C HIS A 303 11.77 -20.67 2.92
N LYS A 304 11.44 -20.48 4.20
CA LYS A 304 12.25 -20.57 5.47
C LYS A 304 13.78 -20.30 5.50
N GLU A 305 14.42 -19.71 4.50
CA GLU A 305 15.85 -19.40 4.57
C GLU A 305 16.10 -18.11 5.35
N SER A 306 16.29 -18.25 6.67
CA SER A 306 16.91 -17.25 7.56
C SER A 306 16.37 -15.80 7.42
N ASP A 307 15.32 -15.52 8.18
CA ASP A 307 14.60 -14.26 8.34
C ASP A 307 15.32 -12.95 7.96
N LYS A 308 15.00 -12.40 6.77
CA LYS A 308 15.29 -11.00 6.40
C LYS A 308 14.14 -10.27 5.69
N GLY A 309 13.06 -10.96 5.35
CA GLY A 309 12.03 -10.41 4.46
C GLY A 309 10.65 -10.18 5.07
N MET A 310 10.40 -10.61 6.30
CA MET A 310 9.20 -10.21 7.04
C MET A 310 9.56 -9.07 7.99
N ARG A 311 8.75 -8.02 8.01
CA ARG A 311 8.93 -6.87 8.90
C ARG A 311 7.65 -6.63 9.68
N PHE A 312 7.79 -6.39 10.97
CA PHE A 312 6.68 -6.11 11.86
C PHE A 312 6.82 -4.71 12.44
N THR A 313 5.81 -3.85 12.34
CA THR A 313 5.88 -2.53 12.96
C THR A 313 6.01 -2.64 14.49
N GLY A 314 5.18 -3.47 15.09
CA GLY A 314 5.30 -4.02 16.44
C GLY A 314 5.10 -5.53 16.43
N HIS A 315 5.51 -6.20 17.50
CA HIS A 315 5.36 -7.64 17.66
C HIS A 315 5.52 -8.01 19.15
N ARG A 316 4.88 -9.08 19.63
CA ARG A 316 4.99 -9.49 21.05
C ARG A 316 6.42 -9.88 21.43
N ASP A 317 7.09 -10.66 20.60
CA ASP A 317 8.54 -10.90 20.64
C ASP A 317 9.30 -9.61 20.23
N ALA A 318 10.24 -9.19 21.07
CA ALA A 318 11.01 -7.96 20.89
C ALA A 318 12.00 -8.03 19.74
N ASP A 319 12.55 -9.21 19.46
CA ASP A 319 13.60 -9.39 18.45
C ASP A 319 13.05 -9.29 17.02
N LYS A 320 11.73 -9.46 16.85
CA LYS A 320 11.03 -9.33 15.57
C LYS A 320 10.56 -7.91 15.27
N ARG A 321 10.64 -6.98 16.23
CA ARG A 321 10.12 -5.62 16.08
C ARG A 321 11.01 -4.81 15.16
N SER A 322 10.41 -4.22 14.14
CA SER A 322 11.09 -3.36 13.18
C SER A 322 10.84 -1.87 13.42
N GLY A 323 9.82 -1.47 14.19
CA GLY A 323 9.37 -0.08 14.23
C GLY A 323 8.76 0.34 12.89
N THR A 324 8.78 1.63 12.56
CA THR A 324 8.35 2.10 11.24
C THR A 324 9.17 1.39 10.17
N VAL A 325 8.47 0.78 9.21
CA VAL A 325 9.09 0.06 8.10
C VAL A 325 9.18 0.98 6.90
N VAL A 326 10.37 1.09 6.32
CA VAL A 326 10.63 1.89 5.11
C VAL A 326 11.07 0.96 3.98
N ALA A 327 10.33 0.94 2.88
CA ALA A 327 10.70 0.21 1.67
C ALA A 327 11.02 1.19 0.53
N LEU A 328 12.21 1.07 -0.03
CA LEU A 328 12.69 1.86 -1.17
C LEU A 328 12.69 1.00 -2.44
N PHE A 329 12.01 1.48 -3.46
CA PHE A 329 11.89 0.86 -4.77
C PHE A 329 12.61 1.73 -5.80
N ARG A 330 13.74 1.24 -6.31
CA ARG A 330 14.59 1.96 -7.27
C ARG A 330 14.41 1.36 -8.66
N GLU A 331 14.27 2.21 -9.68
CA GLU A 331 14.02 1.79 -11.07
C GLU A 331 15.12 0.83 -11.58
N ALA A 332 16.38 1.16 -11.33
CA ALA A 332 17.53 0.40 -11.83
C ALA A 332 17.83 -0.92 -11.08
N LYS A 333 17.05 -1.30 -10.06
CA LYS A 333 17.34 -2.46 -9.19
C LYS A 333 16.10 -3.31 -8.95
N VAL A 334 16.21 -4.61 -9.21
CA VAL A 334 15.11 -5.59 -9.04
C VAL A 334 14.69 -5.77 -7.58
N THR A 335 15.63 -5.62 -6.65
CA THR A 335 15.42 -5.92 -5.22
C THR A 335 15.14 -4.64 -4.44
N PRO A 336 13.97 -4.53 -3.77
CA PRO A 336 13.69 -3.40 -2.89
C PRO A 336 14.59 -3.44 -1.66
N LEU A 337 14.85 -2.27 -1.08
CA LEU A 337 15.55 -2.16 0.21
C LEU A 337 14.51 -1.91 1.30
N ILE A 338 14.47 -2.77 2.32
CA ILE A 338 13.49 -2.68 3.40
C ILE A 338 14.21 -2.53 4.74
N TYR A 339 13.90 -1.44 5.42
CA TYR A 339 14.50 -1.01 6.69
C TYR A 339 13.46 -0.99 7.80
N GLY A 340 13.89 -1.28 9.03
CA GLY A 340 13.15 -0.98 10.26
C GLY A 340 13.82 0.17 11.01
N LEU A 341 13.04 1.10 11.55
CA LEU A 341 13.53 2.26 12.31
C LEU A 341 13.53 2.03 13.83
N GLU A 342 13.14 0.85 14.30
CA GLU A 342 13.26 0.37 15.69
C GLU A 342 12.66 1.31 16.76
N GLU A 343 11.75 2.21 16.39
CA GLU A 343 11.11 3.11 17.35
C GLU A 343 9.82 2.54 17.93
N SER A 344 9.41 3.12 19.07
CA SER A 344 8.14 2.84 19.74
C SER A 344 6.95 3.61 19.14
N VAL A 345 5.73 3.17 19.48
CA VAL A 345 4.48 3.79 19.03
C VAL A 345 4.37 5.26 19.43
N SER A 346 4.81 5.62 20.64
CA SER A 346 4.68 6.99 21.19
C SER A 346 5.70 7.98 20.63
N GLN A 347 6.77 7.49 20.00
CA GLN A 347 7.75 8.36 19.34
C GLN A 347 7.17 8.89 18.02
N ALA A 348 7.44 10.16 17.74
CA ALA A 348 7.20 10.76 16.43
C ALA A 348 7.85 9.89 15.34
N ALA A 349 7.26 9.85 14.15
CA ALA A 349 7.74 9.02 13.06
C ALA A 349 9.20 9.36 12.74
N PRO A 350 10.16 8.44 12.98
CA PRO A 350 11.59 8.75 12.94
C PRO A 350 12.10 8.69 11.50
N ILE A 351 11.29 9.08 10.53
CA ILE A 351 11.65 9.07 9.12
C ILE A 351 12.82 10.03 8.91
N PRO A 352 13.85 9.65 8.13
CA PRO A 352 14.91 10.58 7.79
C PRO A 352 14.33 11.76 7.01
N ASP A 353 14.84 12.96 7.26
CA ASP A 353 14.63 14.07 6.33
C ASP A 353 15.19 13.67 4.96
N LEU A 354 14.30 13.65 3.95
CA LEU A 354 14.56 13.30 2.56
C LEU A 354 14.44 14.51 1.62
N ARG A 355 14.27 15.72 2.17
CA ARG A 355 14.40 16.97 1.42
C ARG A 355 15.86 17.07 0.96
N LYS A 356 16.08 17.32 -0.34
CA LYS A 356 17.40 17.60 -0.89
C LYS A 356 17.57 19.10 -1.07
#